data_AF-M4CB23-F1
#
_entry.id   AF-M4CB23-F1
#
_cell.length_a   1.000
_cell.length_b   1.000
_cell.length_c   1.000
_cell.angle_alpha   90.00
_cell.angle_beta   90.00
_cell.angle_gamma   90.00
#
_symmetry.space_group_name_H-M   'P 1'
#
loop_
_entity.id
_entity.type
_entity.pdbx_description
1 polymer ?
#
loop_
_entity_poly.entity_id
_entity_poly.type
_entity_poly.pdbx_seq_one_letter_code
_entity_poly.pdbx_strand_id
1 'polypeptide(L)'
;MKLNRGGGELGHHHEALKFSSLTFTLERPRDYLVLFTRFSILTCLIVSVSLVLRATFSSSSAPYSYGLRFPAVSQKALATPPARSTGPINISHIQFCIAGAAETWLDRSRYTSSWWSKSTRGFVWLDKPVMINKNHSNNRFSIPVRVSDTSWTRFRFSSSRAAVRIARVVLDSYKLNLPDVRWFVMGDDDTVFFAENLVEVLSKYDHEEMWYVGGNSESVEQDVMHDYDMAFGGGGFAISRPLAARLAAAMDGCLQRYFYFYGSDQRIAACVSEIGVPFTEERGFHQLDIRGDPYGFLSAHPLAPLVSLHHLDYLDPLLPNKTPIESLQTLMKPYTLDPHRILQQINCHDPKRGWSISISWGYSIQIYTYFLTTKDLETPLQTFKTWRSFSDGPFTFNTRPLKPDSCERPVTYFMDGAEDVRDSGTKTWYSVGDKNYGHCEKSEHTRVNKVKRILVTSMKMDPDNWKKAPRRQCCELLEGGGNEKEMSIRIRKCSSLEMI
;
A
#
# COMPACT_ATOMS: atom_id res chain seq x y z
N MET A 1 37.21 -91.53 18.98
CA MET A 1 37.61 -92.59 18.03
C MET A 1 38.43 -91.93 16.93
N LYS A 2 39.71 -92.30 16.86
CA LYS A 2 40.75 -92.14 15.81
C LYS A 2 40.44 -91.24 14.59
N LEU A 3 41.30 -90.22 14.40
CA LEU A 3 42.26 -90.00 13.27
C LEU A 3 41.57 -89.51 11.99
N ASN A 4 42.01 -88.45 11.29
CA ASN A 4 43.37 -88.29 10.78
C ASN A 4 43.64 -86.86 10.26
N ARG A 5 44.93 -86.55 10.13
CA ARG A 5 45.57 -85.31 9.66
C ARG A 5 45.31 -84.98 8.18
N GLY A 6 45.43 -83.69 7.82
CA GLY A 6 45.96 -83.29 6.52
C GLY A 6 45.55 -81.91 6.02
N GLY A 7 46.35 -80.89 6.36
CA GLY A 7 46.81 -79.75 5.54
C GLY A 7 45.85 -78.94 4.64
N GLY A 8 46.01 -77.61 4.68
CA GLY A 8 45.86 -76.76 3.50
C GLY A 8 44.99 -75.51 3.65
N GLU A 9 45.65 -74.43 4.11
CA GLU A 9 45.47 -73.03 3.70
C GLU A 9 44.15 -72.23 3.83
N LEU A 10 44.37 -71.11 4.52
CA LEU A 10 43.90 -69.74 4.29
C LEU A 10 42.47 -69.32 4.64
N GLY A 11 42.45 -68.39 5.60
CA GLY A 11 41.55 -67.25 5.58
C GLY A 11 40.46 -67.29 6.64
N HIS A 12 40.70 -66.62 7.78
CA HIS A 12 39.94 -65.44 8.13
C HIS A 12 40.45 -64.79 9.42
N HIS A 13 40.60 -63.48 9.34
CA HIS A 13 41.01 -62.57 10.40
C HIS A 13 40.07 -62.62 11.61
N HIS A 14 40.65 -62.82 12.79
CA HIS A 14 40.16 -62.27 14.04
C HIS A 14 41.14 -61.18 14.48
N GLU A 15 40.67 -59.96 14.73
CA GLU A 15 41.24 -59.19 15.83
C GLU A 15 40.23 -58.20 16.41
N ALA A 16 40.19 -58.23 17.73
CA ALA A 16 39.30 -57.50 18.61
C ALA A 16 39.74 -56.04 18.79
N LEU A 17 38.78 -55.22 19.22
CA LEU A 17 38.90 -53.84 19.65
C LEU A 17 40.20 -53.53 20.43
N LYS A 18 41.07 -52.69 19.86
CA LYS A 18 42.07 -51.91 20.60
C LYS A 18 41.58 -50.48 20.74
N PHE A 19 41.22 -50.12 21.96
CA PHE A 19 41.15 -48.73 22.41
C PHE A 19 42.57 -48.14 22.35
N SER A 20 42.86 -47.30 21.35
CA SER A 20 44.06 -46.48 21.38
C SER A 20 43.74 -45.14 22.04
N SER A 21 44.38 -44.91 23.18
CA SER A 21 44.53 -43.59 23.77
C SER A 21 45.21 -42.67 22.74
N LEU A 22 44.47 -41.70 22.18
CA LEU A 22 45.08 -40.61 21.41
C LEU A 22 45.75 -39.62 22.37
N THR A 23 46.96 -39.96 22.81
CA THR A 23 47.93 -38.94 23.22
C THR A 23 48.59 -38.41 21.96
N PHE A 24 48.12 -37.25 21.48
CA PHE A 24 48.82 -36.49 20.45
C PHE A 24 50.02 -35.79 21.09
N THR A 25 51.23 -36.26 20.80
CA THR A 25 52.45 -35.47 20.99
C THR A 25 52.49 -34.39 19.91
N LEU A 26 52.53 -33.13 20.34
CA LEU A 26 52.30 -31.95 19.50
C LEU A 26 53.63 -31.22 19.29
N GLU A 27 54.36 -31.58 18.22
CA GLU A 27 55.77 -31.17 18.03
C GLU A 27 56.02 -30.05 16.99
N ARG A 28 55.00 -29.48 16.33
CA ARG A 28 55.24 -28.36 15.39
C ARG A 28 54.23 -27.21 15.52
N PRO A 29 54.68 -25.93 15.51
CA PRO A 29 53.81 -24.74 15.56
C PRO A 29 52.72 -24.71 14.47
N ARG A 30 52.98 -25.38 13.35
CA ARG A 30 52.06 -25.48 12.21
C ARG A 30 50.83 -26.34 12.53
N ASP A 31 50.96 -27.33 13.41
CA ASP A 31 49.86 -28.21 13.80
C ASP A 31 48.89 -27.52 14.77
N TYR A 32 49.40 -26.61 15.61
CA TYR A 32 48.56 -25.71 16.42
C TYR A 32 47.70 -24.79 15.55
N LEU A 33 48.26 -24.26 14.46
CA LEU A 33 47.53 -23.38 13.55
C LEU A 33 46.42 -24.14 12.80
N VAL A 34 46.70 -25.37 12.37
CA VAL A 34 45.71 -26.24 11.70
C VAL A 34 44.62 -26.68 12.68
N LEU A 35 44.98 -26.99 13.93
CA LEU A 35 44.01 -27.34 14.96
C LEU A 35 43.12 -26.14 15.32
N PHE A 36 43.71 -24.96 15.49
CA PHE A 36 42.98 -23.73 15.81
C PHE A 36 42.02 -23.31 14.69
N THR A 37 42.45 -23.41 13.42
CA THR A 37 41.59 -23.12 12.27
C THR A 37 40.45 -24.13 12.14
N ARG A 38 40.70 -25.42 12.37
CA ARG A 38 39.63 -26.45 12.38
C ARG A 38 38.64 -26.24 13.51
N PHE A 39 39.10 -25.92 14.72
CA PHE A 39 38.21 -25.58 15.84
C PHE A 39 37.40 -24.32 15.54
N SER A 40 38.01 -23.28 14.97
CA SER A 40 37.34 -22.03 14.62
C SER A 40 36.24 -22.25 13.57
N ILE A 41 36.54 -23.04 12.53
CA ILE A 41 35.55 -23.40 11.49
C ILE A 41 34.40 -24.20 12.09
N LEU A 42 34.71 -25.20 12.94
CA LEU A 42 33.68 -26.02 13.59
C LEU A 42 32.79 -25.19 14.52
N THR A 43 33.37 -24.26 15.29
CA THR A 43 32.59 -23.33 16.13
C THR A 43 31.71 -22.41 15.29
N CYS A 44 32.22 -21.86 14.18
CA CYS A 44 31.42 -21.03 13.27
C CYS A 44 30.27 -21.82 12.65
N LEU A 45 30.49 -23.09 12.31
CA LEU A 45 29.48 -23.96 11.71
C LEU A 45 28.41 -24.34 12.72
N ILE A 46 28.79 -24.66 13.97
CA ILE A 46 27.85 -24.92 15.07
C ILE A 46 27.03 -23.67 15.38
N VAL A 47 27.66 -22.49 15.45
CA VAL A 47 26.95 -21.22 15.70
C VAL A 47 26.00 -20.89 14.55
N SER A 48 26.43 -21.07 13.30
CA SER A 48 25.59 -20.81 12.12
C SER A 48 24.40 -21.76 12.05
N VAL A 49 24.60 -23.06 12.27
CA VAL A 49 23.52 -24.05 12.33
C VAL A 49 22.60 -23.77 13.51
N SER A 50 23.13 -23.40 14.67
CA SER A 50 22.32 -23.03 15.84
C SER A 50 21.49 -21.77 15.60
N LEU A 51 22.04 -20.77 14.88
CA LEU A 51 21.31 -19.56 14.49
C LEU A 51 20.22 -19.86 13.46
N VAL A 52 20.50 -20.71 12.47
CA VAL A 52 19.50 -21.15 11.49
C VAL A 52 18.41 -21.95 12.18
N LEU A 53 18.75 -22.92 13.02
CA LEU A 53 17.78 -23.68 13.81
C LEU A 53 16.96 -22.79 14.75
N ARG A 54 17.58 -21.79 15.38
CA ARG A 54 16.86 -20.81 16.20
C ARG A 54 15.96 -19.93 15.33
N ALA A 55 16.36 -19.54 14.13
CA ALA A 55 15.52 -18.76 13.23
C ALA A 55 14.36 -19.58 12.62
N THR A 56 14.57 -20.87 12.33
CA THR A 56 13.57 -21.75 11.72
C THR A 56 12.62 -22.37 12.74
N PHE A 57 13.08 -22.63 13.97
CA PHE A 57 12.28 -23.28 15.03
C PHE A 57 11.88 -22.33 16.16
N SER A 58 12.35 -21.08 16.20
CA SER A 58 11.74 -20.04 17.04
C SER A 58 10.55 -19.41 16.32
N SER A 59 9.50 -20.20 16.10
CA SER A 59 8.13 -19.71 16.14
C SER A 59 7.77 -19.39 17.60
N SER A 60 8.52 -18.47 18.21
CA SER A 60 8.17 -17.91 19.51
C SER A 60 7.22 -16.74 19.24
N SER A 61 5.93 -17.05 19.13
CA SER A 61 4.87 -16.14 19.52
C SER A 61 4.91 -15.95 21.04
N ALA A 62 6.01 -15.41 21.56
CA ALA A 62 6.09 -14.96 22.94
C ALA A 62 5.63 -13.50 22.96
N PRO A 63 4.53 -13.15 23.65
CA PRO A 63 4.19 -11.76 23.86
C PRO A 63 5.26 -11.19 24.78
N TYR A 64 6.11 -10.31 24.26
CA TYR A 64 6.99 -9.48 25.08
C TYR A 64 6.13 -8.48 25.87
N SER A 65 5.36 -8.97 26.82
CA SER A 65 4.73 -8.18 27.87
C SER A 65 5.72 -8.09 29.02
N TYR A 66 6.85 -7.40 28.77
CA TYR A 66 7.53 -6.76 29.88
C TYR A 66 6.53 -5.78 30.48
N GLY A 67 6.12 -5.99 31.73
CA GLY A 67 5.32 -5.05 32.51
C GLY A 67 6.12 -3.77 32.72
N LEU A 68 6.28 -2.97 31.67
CA LEU A 68 6.91 -1.67 31.69
C LEU A 68 5.94 -0.74 32.42
N ARG A 69 6.25 -0.45 33.68
CA ARG A 69 5.58 0.61 34.42
C ARG A 69 6.04 1.95 33.86
N PHE A 70 5.19 2.57 33.05
CA PHE A 70 5.47 3.87 32.48
C PHE A 70 5.13 5.00 33.47
N PRO A 71 5.91 6.10 33.48
CA PRO A 71 5.64 7.24 34.33
C PRO A 71 4.34 7.96 33.90
N ALA A 72 3.61 8.50 34.88
CA ALA A 72 2.36 9.23 34.68
C ALA A 72 2.55 10.46 33.76
N VAL A 73 1.55 10.72 32.91
CA VAL A 73 1.55 11.85 31.96
C VAL A 73 1.42 13.17 32.72
N SER A 74 2.36 14.10 32.49
CA SER A 74 2.23 15.48 32.97
C SER A 74 1.19 16.23 32.14
N GLN A 75 0.07 16.60 32.77
CA GLN A 75 -0.96 17.42 32.13
C GLN A 75 -0.53 18.89 32.09
N LYS A 76 -0.21 19.41 30.90
CA LYS A 76 -0.09 20.85 30.67
C LYS A 76 -1.42 21.41 30.14
N ALA A 77 -1.81 22.58 30.65
CA ALA A 77 -3.01 23.29 30.22
C ALA A 77 -2.91 23.68 28.72
N LEU A 78 -4.01 23.50 28.00
CA LEU A 78 -4.10 23.69 26.55
C LEU A 78 -4.44 25.15 26.20
N ALA A 79 -3.96 25.61 25.04
CA ALA A 79 -4.42 26.85 24.43
C ALA A 79 -5.81 26.66 23.82
N THR A 80 -6.67 27.66 23.98
CA THR A 80 -8.05 27.74 23.47
C THR A 80 -8.11 27.52 21.96
N PRO A 81 -9.12 26.81 21.41
CA PRO A 81 -9.30 26.73 19.97
C PRO A 81 -9.51 28.13 19.37
N PRO A 82 -8.92 28.43 18.21
CA PRO A 82 -9.20 29.66 17.48
C PRO A 82 -10.67 29.71 17.07
N ALA A 83 -11.14 30.92 16.76
CA ALA A 83 -12.52 31.20 16.39
C ALA A 83 -13.09 30.23 15.34
N ARG A 84 -14.38 29.87 15.49
CA ARG A 84 -15.17 29.05 14.57
C ARG A 84 -14.91 29.45 13.12
N SER A 85 -14.23 28.57 12.37
CA SER A 85 -14.05 28.74 10.93
C SER A 85 -15.30 28.18 10.25
N THR A 86 -16.25 29.07 9.94
CA THR A 86 -17.53 28.70 9.32
C THR A 86 -17.37 28.47 7.82
N GLY A 87 -17.75 27.30 7.32
CA GLY A 87 -17.84 27.02 5.88
C GLY A 87 -17.39 25.61 5.50
N PRO A 88 -17.73 25.14 4.28
CA PRO A 88 -17.36 23.82 3.81
C PRO A 88 -15.83 23.63 3.76
N ILE A 89 -15.38 22.41 4.02
CA ILE A 89 -13.96 22.04 3.87
C ILE A 89 -13.60 22.13 2.39
N ASN A 90 -12.36 22.54 2.12
CA ASN A 90 -11.76 22.61 0.80
C ASN A 90 -10.24 22.41 0.96
N ILE A 91 -9.51 22.33 -0.14
CA ILE A 91 -8.08 22.00 -0.14
C ILE A 91 -7.21 22.99 0.66
N SER A 92 -7.60 24.27 0.78
CA SER A 92 -6.83 25.27 1.54
C SER A 92 -6.87 25.02 3.05
N HIS A 93 -7.86 24.28 3.54
CA HIS A 93 -7.96 23.92 4.96
C HIS A 93 -7.05 22.75 5.36
N ILE A 94 -6.47 22.05 4.37
CA ILE A 94 -5.61 20.89 4.58
C ILE A 94 -4.15 21.33 4.53
N GLN A 95 -3.35 20.85 5.48
CA GLN A 95 -1.89 21.00 5.45
C GLN A 95 -1.25 19.63 5.25
N PHE A 96 -0.63 19.43 4.09
CA PHE A 96 0.14 18.21 3.83
C PHE A 96 1.47 18.24 4.60
N CYS A 97 1.73 17.15 5.31
CA CYS A 97 2.85 16.93 6.20
C CYS A 97 3.65 15.75 5.64
N ILE A 98 4.31 15.96 4.50
CA ILE A 98 4.97 14.88 3.76
C ILE A 98 6.31 14.55 4.40
N ALA A 99 6.54 13.32 4.81
CA ALA A 99 7.81 12.88 5.35
C ALA A 99 8.70 12.33 4.24
N GLY A 100 9.94 12.81 4.16
CA GLY A 100 10.92 12.30 3.20
C GLY A 100 12.31 12.26 3.79
N ALA A 101 13.25 11.76 3.00
CA ALA A 101 14.68 11.82 3.29
C ALA A 101 15.40 12.61 2.19
N ALA A 102 16.37 13.42 2.57
CA ALA A 102 17.11 14.27 1.63
C ALA A 102 17.81 13.47 0.52
N GLU A 103 18.20 12.24 0.83
CA GLU A 103 18.88 11.33 -0.10
C GLU A 103 17.94 10.79 -1.20
N THR A 104 16.69 10.48 -0.87
CA THR A 104 15.70 9.93 -1.81
C THR A 104 14.80 10.99 -2.45
N TRP A 105 14.71 12.18 -1.84
CA TRP A 105 13.77 13.22 -2.23
C TRP A 105 13.85 13.60 -3.71
N LEU A 106 15.05 13.74 -4.28
CA LEU A 106 15.21 14.15 -5.68
C LEU A 106 14.54 13.16 -6.65
N ASP A 107 14.68 11.86 -6.40
CA ASP A 107 14.03 10.83 -7.24
C ASP A 107 12.52 10.74 -6.95
N ARG A 108 12.15 10.65 -5.66
CA ARG A 108 10.77 10.44 -5.22
C ARG A 108 9.85 11.63 -5.43
N SER A 109 10.40 12.85 -5.52
CA SER A 109 9.63 14.07 -5.81
C SER A 109 8.75 13.97 -7.07
N ARG A 110 9.05 13.04 -7.99
CA ARG A 110 8.20 12.73 -9.15
C ARG A 110 6.78 12.31 -8.73
N TYR A 111 6.63 11.56 -7.64
CA TYR A 111 5.34 11.11 -7.13
C TYR A 111 4.57 12.25 -6.50
N THR A 112 5.19 12.99 -5.56
CA THR A 112 4.55 14.17 -4.97
C THR A 112 4.13 15.18 -6.04
N SER A 113 4.96 15.40 -7.07
CA SER A 113 4.64 16.33 -8.16
C SER A 113 3.50 15.92 -9.08
N SER A 114 3.09 14.65 -9.04
CA SER A 114 1.98 14.16 -9.88
C SER A 114 0.62 14.64 -9.40
N TRP A 115 0.49 14.99 -8.11
CA TRP A 115 -0.75 15.43 -7.50
C TRP A 115 -0.65 16.81 -6.81
N TRP A 116 0.56 17.26 -6.49
CA TRP A 116 0.77 18.58 -5.90
C TRP A 116 0.36 19.69 -6.86
N SER A 117 -0.43 20.64 -6.37
CA SER A 117 -0.93 21.77 -7.16
C SER A 117 -0.70 23.11 -6.46
N LYS A 118 -0.94 24.21 -7.15
CA LYS A 118 -0.81 25.56 -6.56
C LYS A 118 -1.81 25.85 -5.44
N SER A 119 -2.93 25.12 -5.39
CA SER A 119 -3.93 25.25 -4.33
C SER A 119 -3.60 24.38 -3.11
N THR A 120 -2.75 23.36 -3.26
CA THR A 120 -2.25 22.58 -2.13
C THR A 120 -1.27 23.40 -1.30
N ARG A 121 -1.25 23.14 0.01
CA ARG A 121 -0.28 23.72 0.93
C ARG A 121 0.26 22.67 1.88
N GLY A 122 1.47 22.93 2.37
CA GLY A 122 2.17 21.99 3.24
C GLY A 122 3.66 22.03 2.99
N PHE A 123 4.35 21.05 3.55
CA PHE A 123 5.80 20.94 3.40
C PHE A 123 6.20 19.47 3.31
N VAL A 124 7.29 19.24 2.58
CA VAL A 124 8.08 18.02 2.65
C VAL A 124 9.14 18.20 3.72
N TRP A 125 9.10 17.36 4.75
CA TRP A 125 9.95 17.40 5.92
C TRP A 125 11.09 16.40 5.78
N LEU A 126 12.29 16.91 5.57
CA LEU A 126 13.51 16.14 5.38
C LEU A 126 14.34 16.06 6.66
N ASP A 127 15.26 15.10 6.68
CA ASP A 127 16.23 14.88 7.75
C ASP A 127 17.39 15.89 7.73
N LYS A 128 17.73 16.41 6.55
CA LYS A 128 18.80 17.40 6.33
C LYS A 128 18.52 18.28 5.10
N PRO A 129 19.25 19.39 4.89
CA PRO A 129 19.09 20.22 3.70
C PRO A 129 19.39 19.45 2.41
N VAL A 130 18.65 19.77 1.34
CA VAL A 130 18.90 19.28 -0.03
C VAL A 130 19.39 20.43 -0.89
N MET A 131 20.45 20.18 -1.66
CA MET A 131 20.94 21.13 -2.66
C MET A 131 20.06 21.01 -3.92
N ILE A 132 19.09 21.90 -4.05
CA ILE A 132 18.25 21.99 -5.24
C ILE A 132 18.96 22.87 -6.27
N ASN A 133 19.29 22.31 -7.43
CA ASN A 133 19.92 23.05 -8.51
C ASN A 133 18.89 23.99 -9.16
N LYS A 134 18.98 25.29 -8.87
CA LYS A 134 18.01 26.34 -9.27
C LYS A 134 17.91 26.54 -10.79
N ASN A 135 18.79 25.94 -11.58
CA ASN A 135 18.81 26.06 -13.04
C ASN A 135 17.82 25.12 -13.76
N HIS A 136 17.10 24.25 -13.03
CA HIS A 136 16.07 23.40 -13.63
C HIS A 136 14.68 24.02 -13.44
N SER A 137 14.02 24.34 -14.56
CA SER A 137 12.62 24.75 -14.69
C SER A 137 11.60 23.66 -14.31
N ASN A 138 12.01 22.67 -13.51
CA ASN A 138 11.17 21.53 -13.17
C ASN A 138 10.21 21.91 -12.02
N ASN A 139 8.90 21.84 -12.29
CA ASN A 139 7.84 22.15 -11.33
C ASN A 139 7.96 21.34 -10.01
N ARG A 140 8.67 20.20 -10.00
CA ARG A 140 8.99 19.43 -8.79
C ARG A 140 9.66 20.26 -7.69
N PHE A 141 10.44 21.27 -8.07
CA PHE A 141 11.14 22.15 -7.12
C PHE A 141 10.28 23.30 -6.59
N SER A 142 9.02 23.39 -7.01
CA SER A 142 8.05 24.33 -6.43
C SER A 142 7.40 23.81 -5.14
N ILE A 143 7.55 22.52 -4.83
CA ILE A 143 7.04 21.91 -3.61
C ILE A 143 7.85 22.44 -2.42
N PRO A 144 7.22 23.07 -1.41
CA PRO A 144 7.94 23.61 -0.26
C PRO A 144 8.62 22.51 0.56
N VAL A 145 9.91 22.67 0.84
CA VAL A 145 10.71 21.74 1.65
C VAL A 145 11.14 22.40 2.96
N ARG A 146 11.15 21.63 4.05
CA ARG A 146 11.69 22.02 5.36
C ARG A 146 12.57 20.92 5.92
N VAL A 147 13.51 21.30 6.80
CA VAL A 147 14.28 20.35 7.60
C VAL A 147 13.57 20.18 8.94
N SER A 148 13.44 18.93 9.38
CA SER A 148 12.80 18.57 10.65
C SER A 148 13.56 19.18 11.84
N ASP A 149 12.85 19.58 12.89
CA ASP A 149 13.48 20.22 14.06
C ASP A 149 14.44 19.27 14.79
N THR A 150 15.64 19.72 15.16
CA THR A 150 16.69 18.83 15.69
C THR A 150 16.38 18.23 17.06
N SER A 151 15.32 18.64 17.76
CA SER A 151 14.95 18.08 19.07
C SER A 151 14.59 16.60 19.03
N TRP A 152 14.27 16.01 17.87
CA TRP A 152 14.11 14.55 17.75
C TRP A 152 15.41 13.79 18.06
N THR A 153 16.57 14.44 17.96
CA THR A 153 17.87 13.78 18.18
C THR A 153 18.09 13.37 19.64
N ARG A 154 17.35 13.96 20.60
CA ARG A 154 17.45 13.62 22.04
C ARG A 154 16.91 12.23 22.39
N PHE A 155 16.09 11.64 21.52
CA PHE A 155 15.56 10.28 21.68
C PHE A 155 16.65 9.26 21.29
N ARG A 156 17.69 9.15 22.13
CA ARG A 156 18.85 8.29 21.87
C ARG A 156 18.53 6.80 22.01
N PHE A 157 17.65 6.46 22.96
CA PHE A 157 17.19 5.10 23.21
C PHE A 157 15.86 4.89 22.49
N SER A 158 15.93 4.47 21.24
CA SER A 158 14.76 4.20 20.40
C SER A 158 15.12 3.10 19.40
N SER A 159 14.19 2.19 19.09
CA SER A 159 14.38 1.16 18.07
C SER A 159 14.62 1.75 16.68
N SER A 160 14.04 2.93 16.39
CA SER A 160 14.31 3.70 15.19
C SER A 160 14.31 5.20 15.48
N ARG A 161 15.44 5.87 15.19
CA ARG A 161 15.55 7.34 15.33
C ARG A 161 14.89 8.08 14.16
N ALA A 162 14.94 7.49 12.96
CA ALA A 162 14.26 8.03 11.79
C ALA A 162 12.73 8.02 12.00
N ALA A 163 12.18 6.95 12.57
CA ALA A 163 10.75 6.87 12.88
C ALA A 163 10.32 7.93 13.90
N VAL A 164 11.15 8.22 14.91
CA VAL A 164 10.88 9.32 15.86
C VAL A 164 10.81 10.67 15.15
N ARG A 165 11.72 10.94 14.20
CA ARG A 165 11.67 12.17 13.39
C ARG A 165 10.37 12.24 12.59
N ILE A 166 10.03 11.16 11.86
CA ILE A 166 8.84 11.10 11.01
C ILE A 166 7.57 11.27 11.85
N ALA A 167 7.47 10.62 13.01
CA ALA A 167 6.32 10.73 13.91
C ALA A 167 6.08 12.19 14.37
N ARG A 168 7.14 12.99 14.43
CA ARG A 168 7.08 14.41 14.83
C ARG A 168 6.74 15.36 13.69
N VAL A 169 6.63 14.90 12.45
CA VAL A 169 6.31 15.76 11.30
C VAL A 169 4.94 16.46 11.49
N VAL A 170 3.95 15.77 12.05
CA VAL A 170 2.66 16.39 12.41
C VAL A 170 2.84 17.49 13.48
N LEU A 171 3.68 17.24 14.49
CA LEU A 171 4.01 18.21 15.54
C LEU A 171 4.71 19.44 14.96
N ASP A 172 5.73 19.24 14.13
CA ASP A 172 6.51 20.30 13.52
C ASP A 172 5.62 21.14 12.57
N SER A 173 4.73 20.49 11.81
CA SER A 173 3.69 21.14 11.00
C SER A 173 2.69 21.96 11.83
N TYR A 174 2.20 21.42 12.95
CA TYR A 174 1.29 22.12 13.84
C TYR A 174 1.92 23.38 14.45
N LYS A 175 3.20 23.30 14.85
CA LYS A 175 3.95 24.43 15.42
C LYS A 175 4.15 25.61 14.47
N LEU A 176 4.05 25.38 13.15
CA LEU A 176 4.05 26.49 12.19
C LEU A 176 2.84 27.41 12.38
N ASN A 177 1.76 26.91 13.00
CA ASN A 177 0.54 27.66 13.30
C ASN A 177 0.01 28.45 12.10
N LEU A 178 -0.02 27.80 10.93
CA LEU A 178 -0.54 28.43 9.72
C LEU A 178 -2.04 28.77 9.92
N PRO A 179 -2.49 29.91 9.38
CA PRO A 179 -3.88 30.33 9.53
C PRO A 179 -4.83 29.34 8.83
N ASP A 180 -6.00 29.14 9.44
CA ASP A 180 -7.12 28.39 8.84
C ASP A 180 -6.75 26.95 8.42
N VAL A 181 -5.82 26.30 9.12
CA VAL A 181 -5.64 24.84 9.05
C VAL A 181 -6.75 24.19 9.85
N ARG A 182 -7.38 23.16 9.27
CA ARG A 182 -8.38 22.33 9.92
C ARG A 182 -7.91 20.87 10.03
N TRP A 183 -7.10 20.43 9.06
CA TRP A 183 -6.57 19.06 8.97
C TRP A 183 -5.08 19.05 8.67
N PHE A 184 -4.36 18.13 9.33
CA PHE A 184 -2.97 17.80 9.06
C PHE A 184 -2.94 16.42 8.41
N VAL A 185 -2.48 16.33 7.17
CA VAL A 185 -2.45 15.07 6.40
C VAL A 185 -1.02 14.60 6.27
N MET A 186 -0.71 13.49 6.93
CA MET A 186 0.59 12.83 6.86
C MET A 186 0.64 11.90 5.64
N GLY A 187 1.80 11.81 5.01
CA GLY A 187 2.14 10.81 4.00
C GLY A 187 3.65 10.76 3.78
N ASP A 188 4.13 9.76 3.07
CA ASP A 188 5.54 9.63 2.69
C ASP A 188 5.81 10.34 1.35
N ASP A 189 7.09 10.52 1.02
CA ASP A 189 7.53 11.23 -0.20
C ASP A 189 7.23 10.48 -1.52
N ASP A 190 6.83 9.21 -1.43
CA ASP A 190 6.31 8.36 -2.50
C ASP A 190 4.81 8.06 -2.36
N THR A 191 4.07 8.73 -1.46
CA THR A 191 2.61 8.70 -1.40
C THR A 191 2.02 9.59 -2.50
N VAL A 192 1.06 9.04 -3.24
CA VAL A 192 0.28 9.75 -4.25
C VAL A 192 -1.11 10.00 -3.70
N PHE A 193 -1.47 11.28 -3.48
CA PHE A 193 -2.80 11.64 -2.99
C PHE A 193 -3.74 12.04 -4.13
N PHE A 194 -5.01 11.66 -4.00
CA PHE A 194 -6.13 12.13 -4.81
C PHE A 194 -6.84 13.23 -4.01
N ALA A 195 -6.28 14.44 -4.08
CA ALA A 195 -6.56 15.55 -3.16
C ALA A 195 -8.05 15.98 -3.14
N GLU A 196 -8.72 15.99 -4.29
CA GLU A 196 -10.14 16.29 -4.42
C GLU A 196 -10.99 15.23 -3.70
N ASN A 197 -10.63 13.96 -3.80
CA ASN A 197 -11.31 12.87 -3.07
C ASN A 197 -11.02 12.94 -1.57
N LEU A 198 -9.80 13.29 -1.17
CA LEU A 198 -9.45 13.53 0.22
C LEU A 198 -10.30 14.65 0.85
N VAL A 199 -10.52 15.75 0.13
CA VAL A 199 -11.40 16.84 0.58
C VAL A 199 -12.82 16.35 0.84
N GLU A 200 -13.39 15.57 -0.10
CA GLU A 200 -14.74 15.02 0.08
C GLU A 200 -14.81 14.03 1.25
N VAL A 201 -13.80 13.18 1.43
CA VAL A 201 -13.73 12.26 2.57
C VAL A 201 -13.71 13.04 3.89
N LEU A 202 -12.84 14.05 4.01
CA LEU A 202 -12.73 14.84 5.24
C LEU A 202 -13.95 15.74 5.49
N SER A 203 -14.73 16.07 4.45
CA SER A 203 -15.97 16.84 4.57
C SER A 203 -17.07 16.13 5.36
N LYS A 204 -16.95 14.81 5.56
CA LYS A 204 -17.87 13.99 6.36
C LYS A 204 -17.74 14.24 7.87
N TYR A 205 -16.60 14.78 8.31
CA TYR A 205 -16.23 14.87 9.72
C TYR A 205 -16.26 16.31 10.21
N ASP A 206 -16.76 16.52 11.44
CA ASP A 206 -16.65 17.82 12.09
C ASP A 206 -15.19 18.07 12.50
N HIS A 207 -14.53 18.96 11.78
CA HIS A 207 -13.14 19.33 12.01
C HIS A 207 -12.86 20.01 13.36
N GLU A 208 -13.90 20.44 14.09
CA GLU A 208 -13.78 20.96 15.47
C GLU A 208 -13.70 19.84 16.53
N GLU A 209 -13.93 18.59 16.13
CA GLU A 209 -13.76 17.41 16.97
C GLU A 209 -12.40 16.72 16.75
N MET A 210 -12.03 15.81 17.65
CA MET A 210 -10.76 15.06 17.56
C MET A 210 -10.92 13.83 16.67
N TRP A 211 -10.34 13.88 15.47
CA TRP A 211 -10.43 12.80 14.48
C TRP A 211 -9.05 12.32 14.06
N TYR A 212 -8.91 11.00 13.96
CA TYR A 212 -7.78 10.29 13.38
C TYR A 212 -8.30 9.37 12.28
N VAL A 213 -8.10 9.76 11.02
CA VAL A 213 -8.74 9.15 9.84
C VAL A 213 -7.67 8.60 8.89
N GLY A 214 -7.79 7.36 8.43
CA GLY A 214 -6.85 6.78 7.47
C GLY A 214 -7.20 5.33 7.12
N GLY A 215 -6.23 4.55 6.63
CA GLY A 215 -6.45 3.15 6.24
C GLY A 215 -5.42 2.20 6.85
N ASN A 216 -5.83 0.94 6.99
CA ASN A 216 -4.96 -0.19 7.33
C ASN A 216 -4.15 -0.66 6.13
N SER A 217 -3.30 -1.66 6.37
CA SER A 217 -2.64 -2.40 5.32
C SER A 217 -3.61 -3.33 4.60
N GLU A 218 -3.37 -3.58 3.31
CA GLU A 218 -4.03 -4.66 2.58
C GLU A 218 -3.56 -6.05 3.05
N SER A 219 -2.41 -6.12 3.72
CA SER A 219 -1.78 -7.37 4.16
C SER A 219 -1.99 -7.63 5.65
N VAL A 220 -2.63 -8.76 5.96
CA VAL A 220 -2.88 -9.21 7.35
C VAL A 220 -1.58 -9.35 8.14
N GLU A 221 -0.46 -9.71 7.51
CA GLU A 221 0.81 -9.86 8.20
C GLU A 221 1.39 -8.50 8.67
N GLN A 222 0.99 -7.39 8.04
CA GLN A 222 1.37 -6.05 8.44
C GLN A 222 0.48 -5.58 9.59
N ASP A 223 -0.83 -5.77 9.50
CA ASP A 223 -1.75 -5.39 10.59
C ASP A 223 -1.48 -6.20 11.87
N VAL A 224 -1.22 -7.52 11.77
CA VAL A 224 -0.85 -8.37 12.92
C VAL A 224 0.47 -7.92 13.56
N MET A 225 1.41 -7.42 12.77
CA MET A 225 2.71 -6.99 13.26
C MET A 225 2.67 -5.58 13.88
N HIS A 226 1.81 -4.71 13.35
CA HIS A 226 1.75 -3.30 13.71
C HIS A 226 0.57 -3.00 14.61
N ASP A 227 -0.63 -2.84 14.05
CA ASP A 227 -1.91 -2.81 14.74
C ASP A 227 -3.04 -2.85 13.70
N TYR A 228 -4.23 -3.31 14.09
CA TYR A 228 -5.46 -3.10 13.31
C TYR A 228 -6.10 -1.75 13.63
N ASP A 229 -5.87 -1.19 14.82
CA ASP A 229 -6.43 0.10 15.25
C ASP A 229 -5.48 1.27 14.93
N MET A 230 -4.88 1.27 13.73
CA MET A 230 -3.99 2.34 13.28
C MET A 230 -4.10 2.63 11.78
N ALA A 231 -3.86 3.88 11.42
CA ALA A 231 -3.61 4.23 10.02
C ALA A 231 -2.13 4.07 9.68
N PHE A 232 -1.85 3.43 8.54
CA PHE A 232 -0.49 3.26 8.03
C PHE A 232 0.03 4.55 7.40
N GLY A 233 1.28 4.91 7.73
CA GLY A 233 1.85 6.23 7.39
C GLY A 233 2.03 6.46 5.89
N GLY A 234 2.38 5.42 5.15
CA GLY A 234 2.61 5.48 3.71
C GLY A 234 1.33 5.61 2.90
N GLY A 235 0.27 4.90 3.29
CA GLY A 235 -1.10 5.12 2.80
C GLY A 235 -1.59 6.51 3.18
N GLY A 236 -1.05 7.09 4.24
CA GLY A 236 -1.36 8.43 4.70
C GLY A 236 -2.57 8.45 5.63
N PHE A 237 -2.66 9.53 6.40
CA PHE A 237 -3.74 9.72 7.36
C PHE A 237 -3.95 11.19 7.68
N ALA A 238 -5.15 11.53 8.12
CA ALA A 238 -5.55 12.87 8.51
C ALA A 238 -5.78 12.97 10.02
N ILE A 239 -5.29 14.06 10.60
CA ILE A 239 -5.48 14.43 12.01
C ILE A 239 -6.16 15.79 12.05
N SER A 240 -7.30 15.89 12.71
CA SER A 240 -7.98 17.17 12.90
C SER A 240 -7.18 18.10 13.80
N ARG A 241 -7.36 19.41 13.64
CA ARG A 241 -6.60 20.41 14.39
C ARG A 241 -6.70 20.28 15.92
N PRO A 242 -7.87 20.01 16.53
CA PRO A 242 -7.97 19.75 17.96
C PRO A 242 -7.10 18.55 18.41
N LEU A 243 -7.09 17.46 17.65
CA LEU A 243 -6.26 16.29 17.96
C LEU A 243 -4.77 16.62 17.79
N ALA A 244 -4.38 17.34 16.72
CA ALA A 244 -3.00 17.79 16.53
C ALA A 244 -2.50 18.64 17.70
N ALA A 245 -3.35 19.51 18.26
CA ALA A 245 -3.02 20.31 19.43
C ALA A 245 -2.75 19.45 20.68
N ARG A 246 -3.56 18.40 20.90
CA ARG A 246 -3.37 17.45 22.01
C ARG A 246 -2.11 16.61 21.84
N LEU A 247 -1.88 16.09 20.62
CA LEU A 247 -0.66 15.39 20.27
C LEU A 247 0.56 16.26 20.50
N ALA A 248 0.53 17.52 20.06
CA ALA A 248 1.66 18.43 20.21
C ALA A 248 2.08 18.66 21.66
N ALA A 249 1.12 18.63 22.59
CA ALA A 249 1.40 18.78 24.02
C ALA A 249 1.97 17.50 24.67
N ALA A 250 1.62 16.31 24.15
CA ALA A 250 1.91 15.02 24.79
C ALA A 250 2.99 14.16 24.07
N MET A 251 3.24 14.44 22.79
CA MET A 251 3.98 13.56 21.87
C MET A 251 5.38 13.21 22.38
N ASP A 252 6.10 14.14 23.00
CA ASP A 252 7.46 13.86 23.49
C ASP A 252 7.51 12.79 24.57
N GLY A 253 6.60 12.85 25.55
CA GLY A 253 6.50 11.83 26.59
C GLY A 253 6.00 10.50 26.03
N CYS A 254 5.04 10.56 25.10
CA CYS A 254 4.53 9.38 24.43
C CYS A 254 5.64 8.64 23.64
N LEU A 255 6.43 9.37 22.84
CA LEU A 255 7.53 8.79 22.06
C LEU A 255 8.62 8.15 22.94
N GLN A 256 8.81 8.62 24.17
CA GLN A 256 9.69 7.98 25.16
C GLN A 256 9.10 6.67 25.69
N ARG A 257 7.79 6.59 25.91
CA ARG A 257 7.12 5.36 26.36
C ARG A 257 7.14 4.29 25.27
N TYR A 258 6.77 4.66 24.04
CA TYR A 258 6.77 3.75 22.88
C TYR A 258 8.09 3.75 22.12
N PHE A 259 9.21 3.82 22.84
CA PHE A 259 10.55 3.84 22.22
C PHE A 259 10.87 2.56 21.43
N TYR A 260 10.17 1.47 21.72
CA TYR A 260 10.37 0.15 21.13
C TYR A 260 9.62 -0.05 19.80
N PHE A 261 8.58 0.74 19.50
CA PHE A 261 7.87 0.63 18.23
C PHE A 261 8.72 1.01 17.03
N TYR A 262 8.67 0.17 16.00
CA TYR A 262 9.49 0.34 14.80
C TYR A 262 8.99 1.49 13.92
N GLY A 263 7.69 1.49 13.62
CA GLY A 263 7.03 2.43 12.73
C GLY A 263 6.78 3.80 13.36
N SER A 264 6.73 4.84 12.52
CA SER A 264 6.43 6.20 12.96
C SER A 264 4.92 6.42 13.16
N ASP A 265 4.14 5.83 12.27
CA ASP A 265 2.69 5.67 12.30
C ASP A 265 2.22 4.90 13.53
N GLN A 266 2.85 3.75 13.84
CA GLN A 266 2.52 2.96 15.03
C GLN A 266 2.71 3.78 16.32
N ARG A 267 3.74 4.64 16.34
CA ARG A 267 3.96 5.57 17.47
C ARG A 267 2.89 6.65 17.54
N ILE A 268 2.49 7.22 16.40
CA ILE A 268 1.40 8.21 16.35
C ILE A 268 0.10 7.58 16.84
N ALA A 269 -0.27 6.40 16.34
CA ALA A 269 -1.46 5.68 16.74
C ALA A 269 -1.48 5.42 18.25
N ALA A 270 -0.36 4.98 18.83
CA ALA A 270 -0.22 4.80 20.27
C ALA A 270 -0.41 6.12 21.07
N CYS A 271 0.15 7.24 20.57
CA CYS A 271 -0.07 8.54 21.20
C CYS A 271 -1.53 9.01 21.09
N VAL A 272 -2.19 8.74 19.97
CA VAL A 272 -3.62 9.03 19.77
C VAL A 272 -4.49 8.18 20.71
N SER A 273 -4.14 6.90 20.90
CA SER A 273 -4.79 5.99 21.84
C SER A 273 -4.64 6.45 23.29
N GLU A 274 -3.46 6.97 23.70
CA GLU A 274 -3.29 7.58 25.03
C GLU A 274 -4.16 8.83 25.26
N ILE A 275 -4.49 9.56 24.19
CA ILE A 275 -5.42 10.70 24.24
C ILE A 275 -6.88 10.20 24.36
N GLY A 276 -7.15 8.95 24.00
CA GLY A 276 -8.48 8.33 24.05
C GLY A 276 -9.31 8.56 22.78
N VAL A 277 -8.66 8.80 21.63
CA VAL A 277 -9.34 8.97 20.34
C VAL A 277 -9.21 7.69 19.53
N PRO A 278 -10.32 7.12 19.01
CA PRO A 278 -10.27 5.89 18.22
C PRO A 278 -9.78 6.14 16.79
N PHE A 279 -9.25 5.09 16.17
CA PHE A 279 -8.99 5.06 14.73
C PHE A 279 -10.30 5.07 13.93
N THR A 280 -10.35 5.87 12.87
CA THR A 280 -11.47 5.94 11.93
C THR A 280 -11.01 5.47 10.55
N GLU A 281 -11.45 4.28 10.16
CA GLU A 281 -11.05 3.65 8.90
C GLU A 281 -11.77 4.26 7.69
N GLU A 282 -11.01 4.60 6.65
CA GLU A 282 -11.47 5.01 5.33
C GLU A 282 -10.80 4.15 4.26
N ARG A 283 -11.62 3.39 3.53
CA ARG A 283 -11.19 2.36 2.57
C ARG A 283 -10.51 2.87 1.29
N GLY A 284 -10.31 4.18 1.18
CA GLY A 284 -9.65 4.82 0.04
C GLY A 284 -8.17 5.12 0.27
N PHE A 285 -7.69 4.98 1.52
CA PHE A 285 -6.28 5.13 1.84
C PHE A 285 -5.59 3.78 1.65
N HIS A 286 -4.65 3.70 0.71
CA HIS A 286 -3.96 2.45 0.41
C HIS A 286 -2.47 2.54 0.69
N GLN A 287 -2.04 1.78 1.69
CA GLN A 287 -0.65 1.52 1.97
C GLN A 287 0.01 0.69 0.85
N LEU A 288 -0.78 -0.17 0.19
CA LEU A 288 -0.36 -1.08 -0.87
C LEU A 288 0.82 -1.97 -0.45
N ASP A 289 0.75 -2.53 0.77
CA ASP A 289 1.67 -3.57 1.21
C ASP A 289 1.31 -4.91 0.53
N ILE A 290 1.46 -4.93 -0.79
CA ILE A 290 1.33 -6.09 -1.65
C ILE A 290 2.54 -6.15 -2.58
N ARG A 291 2.74 -7.26 -3.26
CA ARG A 291 3.84 -7.48 -4.21
C ARG A 291 3.31 -7.94 -5.55
N GLY A 292 4.04 -7.64 -6.62
CA GLY A 292 3.66 -7.99 -7.99
C GLY A 292 2.63 -7.03 -8.56
N ASP A 293 1.65 -7.58 -9.28
CA ASP A 293 0.72 -6.80 -10.09
C ASP A 293 -0.52 -6.34 -9.29
N PRO A 294 -0.68 -5.01 -9.03
CA PRO A 294 -1.82 -4.47 -8.28
C PRO A 294 -3.12 -4.44 -9.10
N TYR A 295 -3.11 -4.87 -10.36
CA TYR A 295 -4.24 -4.78 -11.28
C TYR A 295 -5.54 -5.36 -10.71
N GLY A 296 -5.49 -6.57 -10.16
CA GLY A 296 -6.67 -7.25 -9.63
C GLY A 296 -7.32 -6.49 -8.47
N PHE A 297 -6.50 -5.85 -7.62
CA PHE A 297 -6.96 -5.00 -6.53
C PHE A 297 -7.59 -3.71 -7.05
N LEU A 298 -6.89 -2.96 -7.90
CA LEU A 298 -7.36 -1.66 -8.41
C LEU A 298 -8.56 -1.79 -9.36
N SER A 299 -8.67 -2.89 -10.12
CA SER A 299 -9.79 -3.14 -11.03
C SER A 299 -11.10 -3.51 -10.33
N ALA A 300 -11.03 -3.89 -9.05
CA ALA A 300 -12.17 -4.21 -8.20
C ALA A 300 -12.15 -3.35 -6.93
N HIS A 301 -11.70 -2.09 -7.05
CA HIS A 301 -11.64 -1.15 -5.93
C HIS A 301 -13.00 -1.05 -5.23
N PRO A 302 -13.04 -1.01 -3.88
CA PRO A 302 -14.28 -0.93 -3.13
C PRO A 302 -15.09 0.32 -3.47
N LEU A 303 -16.37 0.34 -3.10
CA LEU A 303 -17.24 1.50 -3.27
C LEU A 303 -16.90 2.60 -2.25
N ALA A 304 -15.78 3.27 -2.49
CA ALA A 304 -15.22 4.37 -1.71
C ALA A 304 -14.42 5.29 -2.65
N PRO A 305 -14.25 6.59 -2.34
CA PRO A 305 -13.32 7.44 -3.08
C PRO A 305 -11.91 6.88 -2.95
N LEU A 306 -11.16 6.78 -4.04
CA LEU A 306 -9.72 6.55 -3.97
C LEU A 306 -9.06 7.80 -3.38
N VAL A 307 -8.32 7.67 -2.28
CA VAL A 307 -7.70 8.78 -1.56
C VAL A 307 -6.19 8.80 -1.72
N SER A 308 -5.53 7.65 -1.69
CA SER A 308 -4.08 7.57 -1.84
C SER A 308 -3.60 6.21 -2.31
N LEU A 309 -2.42 6.20 -2.94
CA LEU A 309 -1.66 5.01 -3.30
C LEU A 309 -0.21 5.21 -2.83
N HIS A 310 0.43 4.12 -2.40
CA HIS A 310 1.80 4.15 -1.89
C HIS A 310 2.64 3.00 -2.46
N HIS A 311 3.95 3.01 -2.22
CA HIS A 311 4.89 1.97 -2.66
C HIS A 311 4.86 1.63 -4.17
N LEU A 312 4.50 2.58 -5.04
CA LEU A 312 4.39 2.33 -6.49
C LEU A 312 5.70 1.88 -7.16
N ASP A 313 6.87 2.21 -6.58
CA ASP A 313 8.18 1.72 -7.05
C ASP A 313 8.42 0.23 -6.74
N TYR A 314 7.65 -0.37 -5.84
CA TYR A 314 7.78 -1.77 -5.40
C TYR A 314 6.75 -2.71 -6.02
N LEU A 315 5.88 -2.17 -6.87
CA LEU A 315 4.81 -2.87 -7.57
C LEU A 315 5.13 -2.94 -9.06
N ASP A 316 4.51 -3.89 -9.74
CA ASP A 316 4.49 -3.85 -11.19
C ASP A 316 3.73 -2.58 -11.65
N PRO A 317 4.10 -1.98 -12.79
CA PRO A 317 3.43 -0.80 -13.31
C PRO A 317 1.90 -1.00 -13.42
N LEU A 318 1.13 0.03 -13.07
CA LEU A 318 -0.33 -0.05 -13.04
C LEU A 318 -0.93 -0.42 -14.41
N LEU A 319 -0.21 -0.11 -15.48
CA LEU A 319 -0.63 -0.34 -16.86
C LEU A 319 0.50 -1.07 -17.61
N PRO A 320 0.15 -1.99 -18.53
CA PRO A 320 1.14 -2.76 -19.27
C PRO A 320 2.02 -1.86 -20.15
N ASN A 321 3.26 -2.30 -20.36
CA ASN A 321 4.23 -1.65 -21.26
C ASN A 321 4.52 -0.17 -20.90
N LYS A 322 4.44 0.17 -19.61
CA LYS A 322 4.76 1.48 -19.05
C LYS A 322 5.66 1.33 -17.84
N THR A 323 6.42 2.37 -17.52
CA THR A 323 7.07 2.48 -16.20
C THR A 323 6.05 2.80 -15.10
N PRO A 324 6.37 2.62 -13.81
CA PRO A 324 5.46 2.99 -12.71
C PRO A 324 4.98 4.44 -12.82
N ILE A 325 5.88 5.39 -13.08
CA ILE A 325 5.52 6.80 -13.18
C ILE A 325 4.67 7.13 -14.42
N GLU A 326 4.94 6.51 -15.58
CA GLU A 326 4.12 6.69 -16.79
C GLU A 326 2.72 6.10 -16.62
N SER A 327 2.62 4.95 -15.94
CA SER A 327 1.35 4.31 -15.65
C SER A 327 0.49 5.18 -14.73
N LEU A 328 1.10 5.76 -13.70
CA LEU A 328 0.45 6.74 -12.80
C LEU A 328 0.00 7.98 -13.57
N GLN A 329 0.85 8.56 -14.42
CA GLN A 329 0.50 9.73 -15.22
C GLN A 329 -0.70 9.46 -16.13
N THR A 330 -0.82 8.25 -16.69
CA THR A 330 -2.01 7.87 -17.45
C THR A 330 -3.25 7.78 -16.55
N LEU A 331 -3.15 7.19 -15.35
CA LEU A 331 -4.26 7.11 -14.39
C LEU A 331 -4.74 8.49 -13.93
N MET A 332 -3.82 9.46 -13.78
CA MET A 332 -4.16 10.82 -13.37
C MET A 332 -4.94 11.60 -14.44
N LYS A 333 -4.88 11.24 -15.72
CA LYS A 333 -5.63 11.92 -16.78
C LYS A 333 -7.15 11.87 -16.57
N PRO A 334 -7.82 10.71 -16.50
CA PRO A 334 -9.24 10.64 -16.23
C PRO A 334 -9.60 11.18 -14.85
N TYR A 335 -8.71 11.06 -13.85
CA TYR A 335 -8.91 11.66 -12.54
C TYR A 335 -9.10 13.18 -12.63
N THR A 336 -8.32 13.90 -13.44
CA THR A 336 -8.51 15.36 -13.59
C THR A 336 -9.85 15.77 -14.22
N LEU A 337 -10.57 14.84 -14.87
CA LEU A 337 -11.84 15.12 -15.54
C LEU A 337 -13.06 14.82 -14.64
N ASP A 338 -13.01 13.71 -13.89
CA ASP A 338 -14.06 13.27 -12.95
C ASP A 338 -13.43 12.61 -11.72
N PRO A 339 -12.87 13.41 -10.78
CA PRO A 339 -12.06 12.92 -9.67
C PRO A 339 -12.74 11.84 -8.83
N HIS A 340 -14.03 12.04 -8.57
CA HIS A 340 -14.83 11.22 -7.67
C HIS A 340 -15.21 9.85 -8.25
N ARG A 341 -14.99 9.65 -9.57
CA ARG A 341 -15.29 8.41 -10.29
C ARG A 341 -14.06 7.53 -10.51
N ILE A 342 -12.85 8.03 -10.28
CA ILE A 342 -11.63 7.24 -10.52
C ILE A 342 -11.67 5.90 -9.77
N LEU A 343 -11.35 4.82 -10.48
CA LEU A 343 -11.39 3.42 -10.04
C LEU A 343 -12.76 2.90 -9.57
N GLN A 344 -13.84 3.66 -9.70
CA GLN A 344 -15.14 3.14 -9.31
C GLN A 344 -15.51 1.94 -10.18
N GLN A 345 -15.90 0.85 -9.53
CA GLN A 345 -16.30 -0.38 -10.18
C GLN A 345 -17.79 -0.31 -10.60
N ILE A 346 -18.05 -0.52 -11.89
CA ILE A 346 -19.37 -0.64 -12.48
C ILE A 346 -19.49 -2.02 -13.13
N ASN A 347 -20.52 -2.79 -12.76
CA ASN A 347 -20.76 -4.13 -13.32
C ASN A 347 -21.95 -4.10 -14.29
N CYS A 348 -21.79 -4.73 -15.46
CA CYS A 348 -22.81 -4.88 -16.49
C CYS A 348 -22.96 -6.33 -16.89
N HIS A 349 -24.17 -6.74 -17.24
CA HIS A 349 -24.42 -8.00 -17.90
C HIS A 349 -24.98 -7.75 -19.30
N ASP A 350 -24.52 -8.56 -20.27
CA ASP A 350 -25.08 -8.60 -21.62
C ASP A 350 -25.73 -9.98 -21.84
N PRO A 351 -27.04 -10.12 -21.57
CA PRO A 351 -27.75 -11.37 -21.73
C PRO A 351 -27.75 -11.88 -23.18
N LYS A 352 -27.67 -10.98 -24.18
CA LYS A 352 -27.70 -11.36 -25.61
C LYS A 352 -26.43 -12.12 -25.99
N ARG A 353 -25.29 -11.73 -25.42
CA ARG A 353 -23.98 -12.37 -25.68
C ARG A 353 -23.56 -13.34 -24.58
N GLY A 354 -24.25 -13.36 -23.44
CA GLY A 354 -23.87 -14.13 -22.26
C GLY A 354 -22.64 -13.58 -21.56
N TRP A 355 -22.37 -12.27 -21.66
CA TRP A 355 -21.16 -11.65 -21.13
C TRP A 355 -21.38 -10.98 -19.78
N SER A 356 -20.33 -10.99 -18.97
CA SER A 356 -20.23 -10.14 -17.77
C SER A 356 -19.12 -9.14 -17.97
N ILE A 357 -19.38 -7.87 -17.63
CA ILE A 357 -18.48 -6.76 -17.85
C ILE A 357 -18.23 -6.08 -16.50
N SER A 358 -16.97 -5.92 -16.11
CA SER A 358 -16.57 -5.12 -14.94
C SER A 358 -15.73 -3.95 -15.42
N ILE A 359 -16.17 -2.74 -15.12
CA ILE A 359 -15.54 -1.48 -15.51
C ILE A 359 -14.93 -0.86 -14.27
N SER A 360 -13.61 -0.72 -14.24
CA SER A 360 -12.92 0.16 -13.29
C SER A 360 -12.71 1.50 -13.99
N TRP A 361 -13.61 2.46 -13.74
CA TRP A 361 -13.65 3.68 -14.52
C TRP A 361 -12.33 4.46 -14.40
N GLY A 362 -11.78 4.90 -15.54
CA GLY A 362 -10.50 5.59 -15.55
C GLY A 362 -9.28 4.65 -15.66
N TYR A 363 -9.47 3.33 -15.60
CA TYR A 363 -8.37 2.38 -15.50
C TYR A 363 -8.48 1.19 -16.46
N SER A 364 -9.49 0.34 -16.31
CA SER A 364 -9.61 -0.90 -17.09
C SER A 364 -11.05 -1.40 -17.22
N ILE A 365 -11.28 -2.28 -18.21
CA ILE A 365 -12.53 -3.00 -18.40
C ILE A 365 -12.22 -4.49 -18.59
N GLN A 366 -12.92 -5.34 -17.86
CA GLN A 366 -12.88 -6.80 -17.99
C GLN A 366 -14.14 -7.28 -18.69
N ILE A 367 -14.00 -8.08 -19.76
CA ILE A 367 -15.11 -8.80 -20.38
C ILE A 367 -14.91 -10.29 -20.19
N TYR A 368 -15.84 -10.91 -19.48
CA TYR A 368 -15.97 -12.36 -19.35
C TYR A 368 -16.96 -12.86 -20.40
N THR A 369 -16.57 -13.89 -21.16
CA THR A 369 -17.41 -14.54 -22.17
C THR A 369 -18.48 -15.46 -21.58
N TYR A 370 -18.62 -15.44 -20.26
CA TYR A 370 -19.56 -16.21 -19.47
C TYR A 370 -20.16 -15.35 -18.35
N PHE A 371 -21.25 -15.86 -17.76
CA PHE A 371 -21.92 -15.19 -16.66
C PHE A 371 -21.15 -15.35 -15.35
N LEU A 372 -20.93 -14.23 -14.65
CA LEU A 372 -20.41 -14.16 -13.28
C LEU A 372 -21.41 -13.40 -12.43
N THR A 373 -21.50 -13.74 -11.16
CA THR A 373 -22.33 -12.93 -10.25
C THR A 373 -21.63 -11.61 -9.95
N THR A 374 -22.40 -10.59 -9.57
CA THR A 374 -21.87 -9.32 -9.08
C THR A 374 -20.91 -9.54 -7.91
N LYS A 375 -21.19 -10.51 -7.04
CA LYS A 375 -20.29 -10.87 -5.93
C LYS A 375 -18.93 -11.40 -6.41
N ASP A 376 -18.90 -12.19 -7.47
CA ASP A 376 -17.66 -12.68 -8.06
C ASP A 376 -16.89 -11.55 -8.74
N LEU A 377 -17.58 -10.66 -9.47
CA LEU A 377 -16.95 -9.49 -10.12
C LEU A 377 -16.35 -8.52 -9.09
N GLU A 378 -17.01 -8.33 -7.95
CA GLU A 378 -16.54 -7.52 -6.82
C GLU A 378 -15.36 -8.15 -6.07
N THR A 379 -15.09 -9.44 -6.29
CA THR A 379 -13.98 -10.12 -5.63
C THR A 379 -12.73 -9.94 -6.52
N PRO A 380 -11.68 -9.24 -6.05
CA PRO A 380 -10.44 -9.02 -6.80
C PRO A 380 -9.83 -10.30 -7.37
N LEU A 381 -9.36 -10.25 -8.61
CA LEU A 381 -8.49 -11.29 -9.16
C LEU A 381 -7.16 -11.25 -8.41
N GLN A 382 -6.65 -12.40 -8.01
CA GLN A 382 -5.39 -12.49 -7.27
C GLN A 382 -4.19 -12.39 -8.21
N THR A 383 -3.80 -11.17 -8.55
CA THR A 383 -2.62 -10.85 -9.37
C THR A 383 -1.40 -10.44 -8.55
N PHE A 384 -1.57 -10.32 -7.24
CA PHE A 384 -0.58 -9.85 -6.27
C PHE A 384 -0.34 -10.88 -5.17
N LYS A 385 0.72 -10.65 -4.38
CA LYS A 385 1.15 -11.46 -3.23
C LYS A 385 1.26 -10.61 -1.97
N THR A 386 1.36 -11.24 -0.82
CA THR A 386 1.59 -10.56 0.47
C THR A 386 2.97 -9.88 0.53
N TRP A 387 3.06 -8.79 1.30
CA TRP A 387 4.23 -7.92 1.41
C TRP A 387 5.54 -8.58 1.88
N ARG A 388 5.48 -9.33 3.00
CA ARG A 388 6.64 -9.92 3.67
C ARG A 388 6.88 -11.34 3.19
N SER A 389 5.82 -12.16 3.17
CA SER A 389 5.92 -13.60 2.91
C SER A 389 5.87 -13.96 1.43
N PHE A 390 5.52 -13.02 0.54
CA PHE A 390 5.32 -13.27 -0.90
C PHE A 390 4.35 -14.43 -1.16
N SER A 391 3.42 -14.65 -0.24
CA SER A 391 2.46 -15.74 -0.27
C SER A 391 1.15 -15.28 -0.92
N ASP A 392 0.25 -16.24 -1.15
CA ASP A 392 -1.07 -16.01 -1.73
C ASP A 392 -2.09 -15.42 -0.75
N GLY A 393 -1.68 -15.03 0.45
CA GLY A 393 -2.56 -14.48 1.47
C GLY A 393 -2.12 -14.89 2.88
N PRO A 394 -2.85 -14.48 3.92
CA PRO A 394 -4.14 -13.79 3.85
C PRO A 394 -4.03 -12.27 3.60
N PHE A 395 -5.09 -11.70 3.04
CA PHE A 395 -5.33 -10.26 2.88
C PHE A 395 -6.52 -9.82 3.76
N THR A 396 -6.69 -8.52 3.98
CA THR A 396 -7.84 -7.96 4.74
C THR A 396 -9.16 -8.01 3.96
N PHE A 397 -9.14 -8.59 2.77
CA PHE A 397 -10.27 -8.79 1.88
C PHE A 397 -10.17 -10.14 1.15
N ASN A 398 -11.30 -10.62 0.62
CA ASN A 398 -11.31 -11.87 -0.15
C ASN A 398 -10.77 -11.64 -1.56
N THR A 399 -10.05 -12.63 -2.08
CA THR A 399 -9.58 -12.69 -3.46
C THR A 399 -10.16 -13.91 -4.16
N ARG A 400 -10.13 -13.91 -5.50
CA ARG A 400 -10.41 -15.09 -6.32
C ARG A 400 -9.21 -15.43 -7.19
N PRO A 401 -8.94 -16.72 -7.42
CA PRO A 401 -7.73 -17.15 -8.12
C PRO A 401 -7.74 -16.74 -9.59
N LEU A 402 -6.59 -16.30 -10.09
CA LEU A 402 -6.38 -16.14 -11.52
C LEU A 402 -6.24 -17.53 -12.16
N LYS A 403 -7.16 -17.90 -13.06
CA LYS A 403 -7.19 -19.22 -13.70
C LYS A 403 -5.97 -19.46 -14.58
N PRO A 404 -5.37 -20.67 -14.62
CA PRO A 404 -4.26 -20.95 -15.53
C PRO A 404 -4.64 -20.87 -17.02
N ASP A 405 -5.84 -21.35 -17.40
CA ASP A 405 -6.34 -21.23 -18.78
C ASP A 405 -6.66 -19.75 -19.10
N SER A 406 -6.05 -19.22 -20.16
CA SER A 406 -6.32 -17.84 -20.61
C SER A 406 -7.75 -17.65 -21.08
N CYS A 407 -8.42 -18.72 -21.53
CA CYS A 407 -9.83 -18.70 -21.92
C CYS A 407 -10.81 -18.63 -20.75
N GLU A 408 -10.35 -18.89 -19.53
CA GLU A 408 -11.16 -18.69 -18.31
C GLU A 408 -10.93 -17.30 -17.68
N ARG A 409 -9.98 -16.51 -18.22
CA ARG A 409 -9.69 -15.14 -17.78
C ARG A 409 -10.54 -14.13 -18.55
N PRO A 410 -10.78 -12.94 -17.98
CA PRO A 410 -11.41 -11.87 -18.75
C PRO A 410 -10.49 -11.35 -19.84
N VAL A 411 -11.06 -11.02 -21.01
CA VAL A 411 -10.39 -10.15 -21.96
C VAL A 411 -10.33 -8.76 -21.34
N THR A 412 -9.14 -8.25 -21.09
CA THR A 412 -8.95 -6.95 -20.42
C THR A 412 -8.65 -5.86 -21.43
N TYR A 413 -9.24 -4.69 -21.20
CA TYR A 413 -9.00 -3.46 -21.92
C TYR A 413 -8.46 -2.42 -20.94
N PHE A 414 -7.43 -1.68 -21.35
CA PHE A 414 -6.81 -0.64 -20.53
C PHE A 414 -7.13 0.75 -21.07
N MET A 415 -7.15 1.74 -20.18
CA MET A 415 -7.44 3.11 -20.54
C MET A 415 -6.39 3.67 -21.51
N ASP A 416 -6.85 4.17 -22.65
CA ASP A 416 -6.02 4.89 -23.62
C ASP A 416 -6.18 6.40 -23.51
N GLY A 417 -7.40 6.88 -23.22
CA GLY A 417 -7.66 8.30 -23.13
C GLY A 417 -9.07 8.67 -22.68
N ALA A 418 -9.21 9.94 -22.33
CA ALA A 418 -10.39 10.51 -21.73
C ALA A 418 -10.57 11.97 -22.18
N GLU A 419 -11.81 12.40 -22.34
CA GLU A 419 -12.19 13.77 -22.71
C GLU A 419 -13.49 14.20 -22.01
N ASP A 420 -13.66 15.50 -21.82
CA ASP A 420 -14.92 16.10 -21.40
C ASP A 420 -15.90 16.14 -22.58
N VAL A 421 -17.18 15.90 -22.29
CA VAL A 421 -18.28 15.99 -23.25
C VAL A 421 -19.26 17.05 -22.78
N ARG A 422 -19.36 18.15 -23.55
CA ARG A 422 -20.34 19.23 -23.32
C ARG A 422 -20.32 19.73 -21.86
N ASP A 423 -19.12 19.87 -21.28
CA ASP A 423 -18.81 20.39 -19.94
C ASP A 423 -19.49 19.69 -18.74
N SER A 424 -20.29 18.64 -18.97
CA SER A 424 -21.12 17.98 -17.95
C SER A 424 -21.01 16.46 -17.97
N GLY A 425 -20.48 15.88 -19.03
CA GLY A 425 -20.20 14.47 -19.16
C GLY A 425 -18.73 14.17 -19.41
N THR A 426 -18.39 12.89 -19.34
CA THR A 426 -17.08 12.35 -19.68
C THR A 426 -17.22 11.27 -20.74
N LYS A 427 -16.19 11.16 -21.57
CA LYS A 427 -16.03 10.06 -22.51
C LYS A 427 -14.62 9.51 -22.39
N THR A 428 -14.54 8.20 -22.22
CA THR A 428 -13.29 7.47 -22.07
C THR A 428 -13.22 6.33 -23.07
N TRP A 429 -12.03 5.97 -23.53
CA TRP A 429 -11.85 4.82 -24.41
C TRP A 429 -10.72 3.92 -23.97
N TYR A 430 -10.93 2.61 -24.18
CA TYR A 430 -10.06 1.56 -23.70
C TYR A 430 -9.69 0.64 -24.87
N SER A 431 -8.41 0.32 -25.00
CA SER A 431 -7.92 -0.65 -25.98
C SER A 431 -7.62 -1.98 -25.33
N VAL A 432 -7.78 -3.04 -26.12
CA VAL A 432 -7.46 -4.40 -25.71
C VAL A 432 -6.01 -4.49 -25.22
N GLY A 433 -5.81 -5.16 -24.08
CA GLY A 433 -4.49 -5.48 -23.56
C GLY A 433 -3.73 -6.44 -24.49
N ASP A 434 -2.45 -6.68 -24.18
CA ASP A 434 -1.66 -7.66 -24.93
C ASP A 434 -2.16 -9.10 -24.71
N LYS A 435 -1.49 -10.06 -25.36
CA LYS A 435 -1.90 -11.48 -25.34
C LYS A 435 -1.96 -12.08 -23.92
N ASN A 436 -1.27 -11.50 -22.94
CA ASN A 436 -1.28 -12.00 -21.56
C ASN A 436 -2.59 -11.69 -20.82
N TYR A 437 -3.43 -10.80 -21.38
CA TYR A 437 -4.63 -10.26 -20.75
C TYR A 437 -5.92 -10.89 -21.25
N GLY A 438 -5.98 -12.23 -21.18
CA GLY A 438 -7.18 -13.01 -21.50
C GLY A 438 -7.38 -13.29 -22.98
N HIS A 439 -6.33 -13.21 -23.80
CA HIS A 439 -6.43 -13.62 -25.20
C HIS A 439 -6.64 -15.14 -25.30
N CYS A 440 -7.67 -15.53 -26.05
CA CYS A 440 -8.07 -16.92 -26.24
C CYS A 440 -8.57 -17.13 -27.67
N GLU A 441 -8.15 -18.23 -28.32
CA GLU A 441 -8.51 -18.55 -29.70
C GLU A 441 -9.77 -19.42 -29.83
N LYS A 442 -10.41 -19.81 -28.72
CA LYS A 442 -11.66 -20.60 -28.74
C LYS A 442 -12.80 -19.80 -29.40
N SER A 443 -13.73 -20.50 -30.02
CA SER A 443 -14.86 -19.93 -30.77
C SER A 443 -15.70 -18.94 -29.95
N GLU A 444 -15.91 -19.24 -28.66
CA GLU A 444 -16.62 -18.39 -27.68
C GLU A 444 -15.99 -16.99 -27.55
N HIS A 445 -14.68 -16.89 -27.71
CA HIS A 445 -13.92 -15.63 -27.61
C HIS A 445 -13.85 -14.87 -28.93
N THR A 446 -14.27 -15.48 -30.05
CA THR A 446 -14.16 -14.86 -31.38
C THR A 446 -14.90 -13.52 -31.46
N ARG A 447 -16.06 -13.41 -30.79
CA ARG A 447 -16.85 -12.18 -30.75
C ARG A 447 -16.17 -11.06 -29.93
N VAL A 448 -15.66 -11.36 -28.74
CA VAL A 448 -14.95 -10.36 -27.92
C VAL A 448 -13.61 -9.99 -28.54
N ASN A 449 -12.90 -10.93 -29.16
CA ASN A 449 -11.63 -10.69 -29.87
C ASN A 449 -11.75 -9.72 -31.05
N LYS A 450 -12.94 -9.58 -31.65
CA LYS A 450 -13.22 -8.57 -32.69
C LYS A 450 -13.30 -7.16 -32.10
N VAL A 451 -13.76 -7.00 -30.86
CA VAL A 451 -13.84 -5.70 -30.19
C VAL A 451 -12.44 -5.24 -29.84
N LYS A 452 -11.97 -4.22 -30.56
CA LYS A 452 -10.63 -3.63 -30.36
C LYS A 452 -10.65 -2.45 -29.41
N ARG A 453 -11.78 -1.74 -29.37
CA ARG A 453 -11.94 -0.54 -28.55
C ARG A 453 -13.31 -0.50 -27.88
N ILE A 454 -13.35 -0.03 -26.64
CA ILE A 454 -14.58 0.21 -25.89
C ILE A 454 -14.67 1.70 -25.59
N LEU A 455 -15.79 2.32 -25.95
CA LEU A 455 -16.14 3.69 -25.59
C LEU A 455 -17.07 3.66 -24.38
N VAL A 456 -16.75 4.43 -23.35
CA VAL A 456 -17.59 4.59 -22.17
C VAL A 456 -17.98 6.06 -22.01
N THR A 457 -19.27 6.33 -21.88
CA THR A 457 -19.82 7.67 -21.65
C THR A 457 -20.52 7.74 -20.30
N SER A 458 -20.41 8.88 -19.60
CA SER A 458 -21.08 9.12 -18.32
C SER A 458 -21.37 10.60 -18.13
N MET A 459 -22.31 10.93 -17.25
CA MET A 459 -22.33 12.24 -16.60
C MET A 459 -21.22 12.30 -15.53
N LYS A 460 -20.67 13.49 -15.26
CA LYS A 460 -19.72 13.68 -14.15
C LYS A 460 -20.34 13.22 -12.83
N MET A 461 -19.55 12.59 -11.97
CA MET A 461 -20.04 12.12 -10.68
C MET A 461 -20.26 13.32 -9.75
N ASP A 462 -21.46 13.40 -9.18
CA ASP A 462 -21.77 14.38 -8.13
C ASP A 462 -20.93 14.06 -6.87
N PRO A 463 -20.08 15.00 -6.39
CA PRO A 463 -19.26 14.81 -5.19
C PRO A 463 -20.09 14.45 -3.97
N ASP A 464 -21.31 14.99 -3.84
CA ASP A 464 -22.19 14.76 -2.71
C ASP A 464 -22.71 13.32 -2.61
N ASN A 465 -22.47 12.49 -3.64
CA ASN A 465 -22.76 11.06 -3.55
C ASN A 465 -21.94 10.37 -2.45
N TRP A 466 -20.73 10.86 -2.15
CA TRP A 466 -19.88 10.31 -1.10
C TRP A 466 -20.29 10.68 0.32
N LYS A 467 -21.18 11.67 0.45
CA LYS A 467 -21.81 12.08 1.72
C LYS A 467 -23.11 11.33 2.01
N LYS A 468 -23.58 10.51 1.06
CA LYS A 468 -24.82 9.74 1.12
C LYS A 468 -24.50 8.24 1.22
N ALA A 469 -25.53 7.41 1.39
CA ALA A 469 -25.38 5.96 1.25
C ALA A 469 -24.94 5.62 -0.18
N PRO A 470 -23.71 5.15 -0.41
CA PRO A 470 -23.21 4.97 -1.76
C PRO A 470 -23.85 3.72 -2.39
N ARG A 471 -24.21 3.83 -3.66
CA ARG A 471 -24.69 2.71 -4.49
C ARG A 471 -23.90 2.72 -5.80
N ARG A 472 -23.43 1.55 -6.23
CA ARG A 472 -22.77 1.40 -7.53
C ARG A 472 -23.67 1.92 -8.65
N GLN A 473 -23.05 2.54 -9.65
CA GLN A 473 -23.76 2.99 -10.83
C GLN A 473 -24.05 1.81 -11.75
N CYS A 474 -25.11 1.94 -12.54
CA CYS A 474 -25.50 0.95 -13.53
C CYS A 474 -24.93 1.35 -14.89
N CYS A 475 -24.94 0.40 -15.82
CA CYS A 475 -24.45 0.61 -17.16
C CYS A 475 -25.38 -0.04 -18.18
N GLU A 476 -25.27 0.44 -19.40
CA GLU A 476 -26.08 0.02 -20.53
C GLU A 476 -25.20 -0.11 -21.76
N LEU A 477 -25.26 -1.27 -22.41
CA LEU A 477 -24.60 -1.47 -23.68
C LEU A 477 -25.45 -0.82 -24.77
N LEU A 478 -24.84 0.08 -25.54
CA LEU A 478 -25.50 0.72 -26.67
C LEU A 478 -25.32 -0.15 -27.92
N GLU A 479 -26.40 -0.37 -28.66
CA GLU A 479 -26.31 -1.09 -29.93
C GLU A 479 -25.49 -0.28 -30.93
N GLY A 480 -24.39 -0.88 -31.41
CA GLY A 480 -23.38 -0.19 -32.20
C GLY A 480 -23.88 0.22 -33.58
N GLY A 481 -23.55 1.44 -33.99
CA GLY A 481 -23.76 1.98 -35.34
C GLY A 481 -22.88 1.31 -36.41
N GLY A 482 -23.05 0.00 -36.62
CA GLY A 482 -22.50 -0.75 -37.75
C GLY A 482 -21.03 -1.23 -37.65
N ASN A 483 -20.23 -0.81 -36.66
CA ASN A 483 -18.81 -1.21 -36.55
C ASN A 483 -18.58 -2.30 -35.48
N GLU A 484 -18.38 -3.55 -35.90
CA GLU A 484 -18.11 -4.69 -34.99
C GLU A 484 -16.80 -4.56 -34.17
N LYS A 485 -15.90 -3.65 -34.55
CA LYS A 485 -14.61 -3.44 -33.84
C LYS A 485 -14.74 -2.55 -32.61
N GLU A 486 -15.88 -1.90 -32.41
CA GLU A 486 -16.09 -0.94 -31.35
C GLU A 486 -17.36 -1.25 -30.56
N MET A 487 -17.25 -1.21 -29.23
CA MET A 487 -18.38 -1.33 -28.31
C MET A 487 -18.60 0.00 -27.60
N SER A 488 -19.86 0.37 -27.37
CA SER A 488 -20.21 1.56 -26.60
C SER A 488 -21.00 1.20 -25.35
N ILE A 489 -20.60 1.75 -24.21
CA ILE A 489 -21.24 1.56 -22.90
C ILE A 489 -21.58 2.94 -22.33
N ARG A 490 -22.77 3.07 -21.77
CA ARG A 490 -23.21 4.26 -21.04
C ARG A 490 -23.33 3.95 -19.56
N ILE A 491 -22.61 4.66 -18.70
CA ILE A 491 -22.78 4.64 -17.25
C ILE A 491 -23.88 5.61 -16.86
N ARG A 492 -24.77 5.18 -15.96
CA ARG A 492 -25.91 5.96 -15.47
C ARG A 492 -26.24 5.64 -14.02
N LYS A 493 -27.09 6.46 -13.41
CA LYS A 493 -27.72 6.09 -12.15
C LYS A 493 -28.62 4.86 -12.39
N CYS A 494 -28.60 3.92 -11.45
CA CYS A 494 -29.54 2.81 -11.46
C CYS A 494 -30.96 3.32 -11.25
N SER A 495 -31.95 2.64 -11.84
CA SER A 495 -33.34 2.87 -11.45
C SER A 495 -33.58 2.35 -10.02
N SER A 496 -34.66 2.82 -9.39
CA SER A 496 -34.97 2.47 -7.98
C SER A 496 -35.04 0.95 -7.74
N LEU A 497 -35.58 0.19 -8.70
CA LEU A 497 -35.80 -1.25 -8.61
C LEU A 497 -34.76 -2.11 -9.36
N GLU A 498 -33.78 -1.48 -10.02
CA GLU A 498 -32.78 -2.21 -10.81
C GLU A 498 -31.75 -2.90 -9.92
N MET A 499 -31.53 -4.19 -10.17
CA MET A 499 -30.44 -4.95 -9.57
C MET A 499 -29.26 -4.99 -10.54
N ILE A 500 -28.05 -4.92 -10.00
CA ILE A 500 -26.79 -5.02 -10.75
C ILE A 500 -26.39 -6.47 -10.85
#